data_AF-A0A494YAM4-F1
#
_entry.id   AF-A0A494YAM4-F1
#
_cell.length_a   1.000
_cell.length_b   1.000
_cell.length_c   1.000
_cell.angle_alpha   90.00
_cell.angle_beta   90.00
_cell.angle_gamma   90.00
#
_symmetry.space_group_name_H-M   'P 1'
#
loop_
_entity.id
_entity.type
_entity.pdbx_description
1 polymer ?
#
loop_
_entity_poly.entity_id
_entity_poly.type
_entity_poly.pdbx_seq_one_letter_code
_entity_poly.pdbx_strand_id
1 'polypeptide(L)'
;MRGVSMSLRDRFAPFCPEKCLLMPGYYLQGDKFKIYNENRFKITLPNQGGSQNMSKNVKKSISAILSVMLVVLLAACGSNKNNASSPPAQSSEPPASSASAKPSESASPEAEPITYSLQIHYSTDDEKAPADWAIAELKKLYPNVTFEITPQLNDNGEALKARIATGDLPDFFNIQPQHFDSAIQTGSILDLTSAWEASDSKTKMTQNAIDTQLKYTDGKIWAIPYNGAGIDPLYYNKKVFQDNGVKIPTNYPELLEAVKAFKAKGIVTIPIFAKEAWPIGAFFDMFAMRAHPKGMLALSNGEIKASDPAMADAIGKMAELIKAGIFQKGATSADYDTARAMFHQGKTAMLINGEWDIGEMVKDFGADIGNIDFMDVYPTTDAGKEDMNKDYRPGAAEMGGIAVSAKVKNPELAGQIAIALTEKIAQGNFVKAGRIDSTFSVEGLTSEIEMPEMTKKLLANKPSYKVEGTVEHSLPNKKFATGFGELLQKLVAGESAADFIKEVDKLQAETKQ
;
A
#
# COMPACT_ATOMS: atom_id res chain seq x y z
N MET A 1 -30.41 -56.55 -22.42
CA MET A 1 -29.51 -55.51 -22.97
C MET A 1 -28.98 -54.72 -21.79
N ARG A 2 -27.65 -54.76 -21.58
CA ARG A 2 -26.96 -54.22 -20.40
C ARG A 2 -26.75 -52.72 -20.56
N GLY A 3 -27.11 -51.94 -19.55
CA GLY A 3 -26.72 -50.54 -19.42
C GLY A 3 -25.24 -50.43 -19.08
N VAL A 4 -24.51 -49.62 -19.83
CA VAL A 4 -23.10 -49.30 -19.57
C VAL A 4 -23.07 -48.00 -18.77
N SER A 5 -22.69 -48.07 -17.50
CA SER A 5 -22.31 -46.87 -16.75
C SER A 5 -20.89 -46.48 -17.17
N MET A 6 -20.75 -45.36 -17.85
CA MET A 6 -19.45 -44.80 -18.21
C MET A 6 -18.87 -44.10 -16.97
N SER A 7 -17.64 -44.43 -16.59
CA SER A 7 -17.00 -43.84 -15.41
C SER A 7 -16.49 -42.43 -15.73
N LEU A 8 -16.37 -41.56 -14.73
CA LEU A 8 -15.79 -40.21 -14.91
C LEU A 8 -14.38 -40.23 -15.52
N ARG A 9 -13.65 -41.35 -15.40
CA ARG A 9 -12.33 -41.54 -15.99
C ARG A 9 -12.36 -41.45 -17.52
N ASP A 10 -13.46 -41.85 -18.15
CA ASP A 10 -13.61 -41.90 -19.61
C ASP A 10 -13.89 -40.53 -20.23
N ARG A 11 -14.28 -39.52 -19.42
CA ARG A 11 -14.51 -38.14 -19.90
C ARG A 11 -13.24 -37.28 -19.95
N PHE A 12 -12.19 -37.65 -19.22
CA PHE A 12 -10.98 -36.82 -19.06
C PHE A 12 -9.71 -37.45 -19.63
N ALA A 13 -9.80 -38.68 -20.15
CA ALA A 13 -8.68 -39.40 -20.75
C ALA A 13 -7.99 -38.74 -21.98
N PRO A 14 -8.62 -37.85 -22.80
CA PRO A 14 -7.92 -37.30 -23.96
C PRO A 14 -6.83 -36.27 -23.65
N PHE A 15 -6.70 -35.78 -22.41
CA PHE A 15 -5.92 -34.56 -22.12
C PHE A 15 -4.70 -34.71 -21.22
N CYS A 16 -4.36 -35.87 -20.63
CA CYS A 16 -3.10 -35.97 -19.86
C CYS A 16 -2.69 -37.42 -19.50
N PRO A 17 -1.60 -37.97 -20.05
CA PRO A 17 -1.00 -39.19 -19.54
C PRO A 17 0.02 -38.82 -18.44
N GLU A 18 -0.29 -39.24 -17.21
CA GLU A 18 0.56 -39.23 -16.01
C GLU A 18 0.65 -37.91 -15.18
N LYS A 19 0.01 -37.98 -14.00
CA LYS A 19 0.12 -37.09 -12.82
C LYS A 19 -0.23 -35.61 -13.01
N CYS A 20 -1.52 -35.28 -12.88
CA CYS A 20 -1.96 -33.91 -12.59
C CYS A 20 -1.99 -33.65 -11.07
N LEU A 21 -1.24 -32.64 -10.63
CA LEU A 21 -1.44 -31.99 -9.33
C LEU A 21 -2.62 -31.02 -9.49
N LEU A 22 -3.73 -31.31 -8.81
CA LEU A 22 -4.88 -30.41 -8.70
C LEU A 22 -4.85 -29.85 -7.27
N MET A 23 -4.17 -28.70 -7.10
CA MET A 23 -3.97 -27.95 -5.86
C MET A 23 -3.06 -28.61 -4.78
N PRO A 24 -2.39 -27.83 -3.92
CA PRO A 24 -1.54 -28.37 -2.86
C PRO A 24 -2.38 -29.16 -1.84
N GLY A 25 -2.04 -30.43 -1.60
CA GLY A 25 -2.59 -31.23 -0.50
C GLY A 25 -3.60 -32.33 -0.87
N TYR A 26 -3.98 -32.49 -2.15
CA TYR A 26 -4.91 -33.53 -2.59
C TYR A 26 -4.35 -34.35 -3.76
N TYR A 27 -4.46 -35.68 -3.69
CA TYR A 27 -4.24 -36.54 -4.86
C TYR A 27 -5.29 -37.65 -4.94
N LEU A 28 -5.57 -38.07 -6.17
CA LEU A 28 -6.47 -39.18 -6.51
C LEU A 28 -5.72 -40.51 -6.38
N GLN A 29 -6.23 -41.42 -5.55
CA GLN A 29 -5.80 -42.81 -5.50
C GLN A 29 -7.01 -43.70 -5.78
N GLY A 30 -7.26 -44.02 -7.06
CA GLY A 30 -8.50 -44.66 -7.50
C GLY A 30 -9.69 -43.71 -7.41
N ASP A 31 -10.86 -44.23 -7.02
CA ASP A 31 -12.14 -43.48 -7.02
C ASP A 31 -12.45 -42.76 -5.68
N LYS A 32 -11.46 -42.53 -4.82
CA LYS A 32 -11.65 -41.85 -3.52
C LYS A 32 -10.60 -40.76 -3.27
N PHE A 33 -11.05 -39.62 -2.75
CA PHE A 33 -10.19 -38.54 -2.26
C PHE A 33 -9.64 -38.88 -0.86
N LYS A 34 -8.36 -38.62 -0.62
CA LYS A 34 -7.73 -38.69 0.70
C LYS A 34 -7.02 -37.38 1.01
N ILE A 35 -7.12 -36.97 2.28
CA ILE A 35 -6.44 -35.79 2.85
C ILE A 35 -5.14 -36.26 3.50
N TYR A 36 -4.03 -35.57 3.24
CA TYR A 36 -2.78 -35.76 3.96
C TYR A 36 -2.50 -34.52 4.82
N ASN A 37 -2.27 -34.70 6.11
CA ASN A 37 -1.93 -33.63 7.04
C ASN A 37 -0.60 -34.00 7.72
N GLU A 38 0.51 -33.45 7.22
CA GLU A 38 1.82 -33.51 7.86
C GLU A 38 2.01 -32.27 8.74
N ASN A 39 1.68 -32.39 10.02
CA ASN A 39 2.37 -31.72 11.12
C ASN A 39 1.81 -32.21 12.47
N ARG A 40 2.39 -33.31 12.98
CA ARG A 40 2.33 -33.63 14.42
C ARG A 40 3.63 -33.13 15.08
N PHE A 41 3.62 -31.91 15.60
CA PHE A 41 4.59 -31.54 16.63
C PHE A 41 3.99 -31.81 18.00
N LYS A 42 4.59 -32.77 18.72
CA LYS A 42 4.32 -33.05 20.13
C LYS A 42 4.80 -31.85 20.96
N ILE A 43 3.88 -31.18 21.64
CA ILE A 43 4.23 -30.27 22.74
C ILE A 43 4.73 -31.15 23.89
N THR A 44 6.04 -31.09 24.14
CA THR A 44 6.64 -31.58 25.39
C THR A 44 6.97 -30.35 26.21
N LEU A 45 6.23 -30.10 27.28
CA LEU A 45 6.51 -29.03 28.23
C LEU A 45 7.72 -29.43 29.09
N PRO A 46 8.78 -28.61 29.18
CA PRO A 46 9.76 -28.76 30.24
C PRO A 46 9.18 -28.21 31.55
N ASN A 47 9.31 -29.04 32.57
CA ASN A 47 8.89 -28.86 33.94
C ASN A 47 9.53 -27.61 34.58
N GLN A 48 8.78 -27.00 35.49
CA GLN A 48 9.15 -25.77 36.19
C GLN A 48 10.43 -25.92 37.03
N GLY A 49 11.35 -24.98 36.83
CA GLY A 49 12.52 -24.77 37.69
C GLY A 49 12.16 -23.91 38.90
N GLY A 50 12.76 -24.27 40.03
CA GLY A 50 12.46 -23.76 41.35
C GLY A 50 12.75 -22.27 41.57
N SER A 51 11.98 -21.74 42.50
CA SER A 51 12.30 -20.65 43.43
C SER A 51 13.79 -20.38 43.61
N GLN A 52 14.21 -19.12 43.45
CA GLN A 52 14.98 -18.40 44.47
C GLN A 52 14.80 -16.88 44.34
N ASN A 53 14.63 -16.28 45.51
CA ASN A 53 14.51 -14.86 45.82
C ASN A 53 15.69 -14.02 45.28
N MET A 54 15.44 -12.72 45.00
CA MET A 54 16.24 -11.63 45.59
C MET A 54 15.59 -10.23 45.42
N SER A 55 15.44 -9.61 46.59
CA SER A 55 15.26 -8.22 47.02
C SER A 55 14.72 -7.11 46.10
N LYS A 56 13.63 -6.52 46.63
CA LYS A 56 13.13 -5.15 46.47
C LYS A 56 14.14 -4.07 46.92
N ASN A 57 13.89 -2.85 46.44
CA ASN A 57 14.38 -1.50 46.80
C ASN A 57 15.15 -0.91 45.60
N VAL A 58 14.70 0.17 44.96
CA VAL A 58 14.66 1.54 45.51
C VAL A 58 13.52 2.36 44.89
N LYS A 59 12.80 3.10 45.76
CA LYS A 59 11.86 4.17 45.42
C LYS A 59 12.59 5.50 45.28
N LYS A 60 12.12 6.38 44.36
CA LYS A 60 11.86 7.84 44.48
C LYS A 60 12.02 8.48 43.09
N SER A 61 10.94 8.95 42.46
CA SER A 61 10.32 10.27 42.66
C SER A 61 11.19 11.42 42.16
N ILE A 62 10.91 11.93 40.95
CA ILE A 62 10.90 13.39 40.68
C ILE A 62 9.71 13.66 39.75
N SER A 63 8.81 14.50 40.25
CA SER A 63 7.64 15.05 39.59
C SER A 63 7.88 16.54 39.38
N ALA A 64 7.42 17.02 38.23
CA ALA A 64 6.87 18.35 37.97
C ALA A 64 7.78 19.60 37.89
N ILE A 65 7.16 20.60 37.23
CA ILE A 65 7.45 22.03 37.10
C ILE A 65 8.36 22.34 35.89
N LEU A 66 7.94 23.02 34.81
CA LEU A 66 7.26 24.31 34.75
C LEU A 66 6.30 24.42 33.54
N SER A 67 5.02 24.66 33.86
CA SER A 67 4.07 25.37 33.00
C SER A 67 3.92 26.77 33.57
N VAL A 68 4.42 27.82 32.90
CA VAL A 68 3.96 29.22 33.09
C VAL A 68 4.25 30.00 31.81
N MET A 69 3.21 30.28 31.01
CA MET A 69 2.86 31.63 30.55
C MET A 69 1.65 31.55 29.61
N LEU A 70 0.48 31.73 30.22
CA LEU A 70 -0.77 32.14 29.57
C LEU A 70 -1.16 33.50 30.18
N VAL A 71 -2.01 34.27 29.48
CA VAL A 71 -2.55 35.62 29.76
C VAL A 71 -1.59 36.72 29.27
N VAL A 72 -1.93 37.59 28.30
CA VAL A 72 -3.03 38.58 28.21
C VAL A 72 -3.19 38.93 26.69
N LEU A 73 -4.34 39.06 26.00
CA LEU A 73 -5.40 40.09 26.09
C LEU A 73 -6.56 39.72 25.15
N LEU A 74 -7.79 39.67 25.68
CA LEU A 74 -9.03 39.99 24.96
C LEU A 74 -9.43 41.41 25.38
N ALA A 75 -9.68 42.31 24.41
CA ALA A 75 -10.75 43.31 24.41
C ALA A 75 -10.55 44.31 23.26
N ALA A 76 -11.43 44.25 22.26
CA ALA A 76 -11.89 45.42 21.52
C ALA A 76 -13.29 45.13 20.94
N CYS A 77 -14.32 45.61 21.65
CA CYS A 77 -15.62 45.97 21.09
C CYS A 77 -15.41 47.00 19.94
N GLY A 78 -16.19 47.11 18.88
CA GLY A 78 -17.64 47.01 18.75
C GLY A 78 -18.26 48.41 18.57
N SER A 79 -19.17 48.55 17.60
CA SER A 79 -20.05 49.70 17.21
C SER A 79 -19.66 50.36 15.86
N ASN A 80 -20.55 50.67 14.90
CA ASN A 80 -21.84 51.35 15.07
C ASN A 80 -22.76 51.29 13.80
N LYS A 81 -24.06 51.03 14.02
CA LYS A 81 -25.32 51.61 13.45
C LYS A 81 -25.50 52.00 11.96
N ASN A 82 -26.61 51.55 11.37
CA ASN A 82 -27.86 52.33 11.09
C ASN A 82 -28.92 51.43 10.40
N ASN A 83 -30.12 51.22 10.99
CA ASN A 83 -31.39 51.94 10.73
C ASN A 83 -31.81 51.89 9.23
N ALA A 84 -33.03 51.49 8.81
CA ALA A 84 -34.35 51.66 9.43
C ALA A 84 -35.47 50.90 8.64
N SER A 85 -36.49 50.45 9.39
CA SER A 85 -37.96 50.54 9.12
C SER A 85 -38.70 49.65 8.11
N SER A 86 -39.54 48.76 8.65
CA SER A 86 -40.94 48.46 8.21
C SER A 86 -41.90 49.59 8.71
N PRO A 87 -43.25 49.68 8.43
CA PRO A 87 -44.29 48.63 8.32
C PRO A 87 -45.49 49.04 7.38
N PRO A 88 -46.79 48.63 7.53
CA PRO A 88 -47.44 47.49 8.20
C PRO A 88 -48.46 46.70 7.33
N ALA A 89 -49.05 45.70 7.98
CA ALA A 89 -50.01 44.66 7.57
C ALA A 89 -51.41 45.09 7.10
N GLN A 90 -52.13 44.14 6.47
CA GLN A 90 -53.57 44.02 6.65
C GLN A 90 -54.07 42.56 6.50
N SER A 91 -54.93 42.18 7.44
CA SER A 91 -55.52 40.86 7.68
C SER A 91 -56.89 40.71 6.99
N SER A 92 -57.25 39.50 6.56
CA SER A 92 -58.64 39.01 6.54
C SER A 92 -58.68 37.49 6.30
N GLU A 93 -59.43 36.79 7.15
CA GLU A 93 -59.72 35.34 7.16
C GLU A 93 -61.22 35.10 6.79
N PRO A 94 -61.76 33.87 6.76
CA PRO A 94 -61.91 32.95 5.61
C PRO A 94 -63.39 32.76 5.17
N PRO A 95 -63.76 31.82 4.26
CA PRO A 95 -64.08 30.45 4.73
C PRO A 95 -63.89 29.28 3.72
N ALA A 96 -64.06 28.07 4.27
CA ALA A 96 -64.65 26.86 3.69
C ALA A 96 -63.75 25.84 2.94
N SER A 97 -63.41 24.80 3.71
CA SER A 97 -63.23 23.38 3.37
C SER A 97 -63.83 22.91 2.04
N SER A 98 -63.00 22.26 1.22
CA SER A 98 -63.37 20.98 0.60
C SER A 98 -62.12 20.19 0.21
N ALA A 99 -62.04 18.97 0.73
CA ALA A 99 -60.95 18.03 0.52
C ALA A 99 -61.01 17.40 -0.88
N SER A 100 -59.85 17.21 -1.51
CA SER A 100 -59.61 16.10 -2.44
C SER A 100 -58.11 15.84 -2.51
N ALA A 101 -57.72 14.74 -1.86
CA ALA A 101 -56.38 14.22 -1.81
C ALA A 101 -55.90 13.77 -3.19
N LYS A 102 -54.68 14.18 -3.55
CA LYS A 102 -53.83 13.52 -4.54
C LYS A 102 -52.63 12.94 -3.79
N PRO A 103 -52.11 11.75 -4.15
CA PRO A 103 -51.21 11.01 -3.26
C PRO A 103 -49.90 11.77 -3.09
N SER A 104 -49.60 12.14 -1.85
CA SER A 104 -48.24 12.49 -1.46
C SER A 104 -47.40 11.23 -1.61
N GLU A 105 -46.50 11.26 -2.56
CA GLU A 105 -45.33 10.39 -2.58
C GLU A 105 -44.69 10.47 -1.19
N SER A 106 -44.54 9.32 -0.55
CA SER A 106 -44.00 9.18 0.79
C SER A 106 -42.54 9.62 0.77
N ALA A 107 -42.28 10.90 1.03
CA ALA A 107 -40.96 11.35 1.41
C ALA A 107 -40.61 10.63 2.71
N SER A 108 -39.69 9.65 2.60
CA SER A 108 -38.98 9.10 3.74
C SER A 108 -38.46 10.26 4.60
N PRO A 109 -38.54 10.21 5.94
CA PRO A 109 -38.01 11.29 6.77
C PRO A 109 -36.54 11.52 6.36
N GLU A 110 -36.24 12.72 5.86
CA GLU A 110 -34.87 13.09 5.50
C GLU A 110 -34.00 12.92 6.73
N ALA A 111 -33.13 11.90 6.69
CA ALA A 111 -32.19 11.63 7.76
C ALA A 111 -31.35 12.89 8.02
N GLU A 112 -31.12 13.21 9.30
CA GLU A 112 -30.36 14.41 9.67
C GLU A 112 -28.99 14.44 8.96
N PRO A 113 -28.53 15.61 8.47
CA PRO A 113 -27.21 15.73 7.86
C PRO A 113 -26.09 15.32 8.84
N ILE A 114 -25.17 14.47 8.38
CA ILE A 114 -24.01 14.01 9.14
C ILE A 114 -22.75 14.38 8.35
N THR A 115 -21.80 15.04 9.01
CA THR A 115 -20.49 15.34 8.45
C THR A 115 -19.43 14.57 9.23
N TYR A 116 -18.58 13.86 8.49
CA TYR A 116 -17.45 13.11 9.04
C TYR A 116 -16.12 13.69 8.60
N SER A 117 -15.12 13.63 9.46
CA SER A 117 -13.73 13.93 9.09
C SER A 117 -13.09 12.75 8.36
N LEU A 118 -12.41 13.01 7.23
CA LEU A 118 -11.77 12.00 6.39
C LEU A 118 -10.30 12.35 6.14
N GLN A 119 -9.38 11.45 6.47
CA GLN A 119 -7.96 11.61 6.15
C GLN A 119 -7.44 10.51 5.23
N ILE A 120 -7.13 10.87 3.99
CA ILE A 120 -6.63 9.97 2.95
C ILE A 120 -5.58 10.67 2.10
N HIS A 121 -4.90 9.93 1.23
CA HIS A 121 -4.11 10.51 0.14
C HIS A 121 -5.01 11.43 -0.71
N TYR A 122 -4.68 12.73 -0.74
CA TYR A 122 -5.50 13.79 -1.36
C TYR A 122 -4.67 15.05 -1.68
N SER A 123 -3.37 14.88 -1.95
CA SER A 123 -2.41 15.98 -2.16
C SER A 123 -2.30 16.35 -3.63
N THR A 124 -2.26 15.35 -4.52
CA THR A 124 -2.06 15.50 -5.97
C THR A 124 -3.36 15.25 -6.75
N ASP A 125 -3.39 15.59 -8.04
CA ASP A 125 -4.61 15.48 -8.84
C ASP A 125 -4.99 14.01 -9.15
N ASP A 126 -4.00 13.11 -9.26
CA ASP A 126 -4.20 11.65 -9.31
C ASP A 126 -4.76 11.07 -8.03
N GLU A 127 -4.58 11.72 -6.88
CA GLU A 127 -5.20 11.30 -5.61
C GLU A 127 -6.60 11.91 -5.42
N LYS A 128 -6.79 13.19 -5.78
CA LYS A 128 -8.06 13.92 -5.58
C LYS A 128 -9.18 13.39 -6.48
N ALA A 129 -8.91 13.18 -7.76
CA ALA A 129 -9.96 12.80 -8.71
C ALA A 129 -10.66 11.46 -8.36
N PRO A 130 -9.92 10.38 -8.01
CA PRO A 130 -10.54 9.16 -7.47
C PRO A 130 -11.37 9.38 -6.20
N ALA A 131 -10.85 10.16 -5.24
CA ALA A 131 -11.52 10.41 -3.97
C ALA A 131 -12.82 11.22 -4.15
N ASP A 132 -12.80 12.26 -4.97
CA ASP A 132 -13.99 13.08 -5.28
C ASP A 132 -15.06 12.25 -5.99
N TRP A 133 -14.65 11.40 -6.95
CA TRP A 133 -15.56 10.45 -7.60
C TRP A 133 -16.16 9.48 -6.59
N ALA A 134 -15.34 8.94 -5.68
CA ALA A 134 -15.80 8.00 -4.67
C ALA A 134 -16.84 8.63 -3.74
N ILE A 135 -16.62 9.87 -3.29
CA ILE A 135 -17.55 10.62 -2.44
C ILE A 135 -18.86 10.92 -3.21
N ALA A 136 -18.78 11.28 -4.49
CA ALA A 136 -19.95 11.51 -5.31
C ALA A 136 -20.80 10.24 -5.51
N GLU A 137 -20.18 9.09 -5.74
CA GLU A 137 -20.88 7.80 -5.83
C GLU A 137 -21.46 7.36 -4.48
N LEU A 138 -20.71 7.57 -3.39
CA LEU A 138 -21.17 7.26 -2.04
C LEU A 138 -22.39 8.08 -1.63
N LYS A 139 -22.45 9.36 -2.04
CA LYS A 139 -23.60 10.24 -1.79
C LYS A 139 -24.91 9.71 -2.37
N LYS A 140 -24.87 8.86 -3.41
CA LYS A 140 -26.08 8.20 -3.94
C LYS A 140 -26.62 7.14 -2.99
N LEU A 141 -25.76 6.54 -2.18
CA LEU A 141 -26.11 5.52 -1.18
C LEU A 141 -26.43 6.16 0.18
N TYR A 142 -25.74 7.25 0.53
CA TYR A 142 -25.88 7.98 1.79
C TYR A 142 -26.07 9.48 1.53
N PRO A 143 -27.26 9.94 1.10
CA PRO A 143 -27.48 11.31 0.64
C PRO A 143 -27.33 12.39 1.73
N ASN A 144 -27.47 12.01 2.99
CA ASN A 144 -27.31 12.89 4.16
C ASN A 144 -25.87 12.91 4.71
N VAL A 145 -24.93 12.17 4.13
CA VAL A 145 -23.54 12.08 4.59
C VAL A 145 -22.62 12.99 3.75
N THR A 146 -21.77 13.77 4.43
CA THR A 146 -20.70 14.57 3.82
C THR A 146 -19.37 14.34 4.53
N PHE A 147 -18.26 14.75 3.89
CA PHE A 147 -16.91 14.61 4.42
C PHE A 147 -16.15 15.93 4.44
N GLU A 148 -15.41 16.17 5.52
CA GLU A 148 -14.35 17.17 5.60
C GLU A 148 -13.00 16.47 5.40
N ILE A 149 -12.37 16.69 4.24
CA ILE A 149 -11.14 15.99 3.85
C ILE A 149 -9.91 16.74 4.35
N THR A 150 -9.01 16.02 5.03
CA THR A 150 -7.66 16.48 5.33
C THR A 150 -6.65 15.59 4.61
N PRO A 151 -5.76 16.12 3.76
CA PRO A 151 -4.74 15.30 3.11
C PRO A 151 -3.85 14.57 4.12
N GLN A 152 -3.60 13.30 3.86
CA GLN A 152 -2.56 12.54 4.54
C GLN A 152 -1.19 13.04 4.07
N LEU A 153 -0.25 13.18 5.01
CA LEU A 153 1.13 13.53 4.69
C LEU A 153 1.91 12.30 4.21
N ASN A 154 2.80 12.51 3.24
CA ASN A 154 3.79 11.51 2.82
C ASN A 154 5.01 11.56 3.77
N ASP A 155 4.79 11.26 5.05
CA ASP A 155 5.79 11.36 6.13
C ASP A 155 6.09 10.01 6.80
N ASN A 156 5.83 8.91 6.08
CA ASN A 156 5.95 7.53 6.57
C ASN A 156 5.00 7.19 7.74
N GLY A 157 3.95 7.99 7.97
CA GLY A 157 2.93 7.74 8.98
C GLY A 157 3.23 8.31 10.37
N GLU A 158 4.27 9.14 10.53
CA GLU A 158 4.63 9.72 11.82
C GLU A 158 3.54 10.66 12.37
N ALA A 159 2.89 11.46 11.52
CA ALA A 159 1.74 12.26 11.94
C ALA A 159 0.57 11.38 12.45
N LEU A 160 0.28 10.26 11.78
CA LEU A 160 -0.79 9.35 12.19
C LEU A 160 -0.46 8.67 13.52
N LYS A 161 0.78 8.22 13.72
CA LYS A 161 1.27 7.65 14.98
C LYS A 161 1.06 8.59 16.17
N ALA A 162 1.37 9.88 16.01
CA ALA A 162 1.14 10.88 17.05
C ALA A 162 -0.36 11.05 17.37
N ARG A 163 -1.22 11.03 16.33
CA ARG A 163 -2.68 11.06 16.49
C ARG A 163 -3.22 9.83 17.20
N ILE A 164 -2.71 8.62 16.89
CA ILE A 164 -3.08 7.38 17.59
C ILE A 164 -2.72 7.48 19.08
N ALA A 165 -1.52 7.96 19.41
CA ALA A 165 -1.06 8.09 20.79
C ALA A 165 -1.90 9.08 21.63
N THR A 166 -2.45 10.12 21.00
CA THR A 166 -3.31 11.12 21.65
C THR A 166 -4.80 10.79 21.55
N GLY A 167 -5.18 9.85 20.68
CA GLY A 167 -6.56 9.54 20.31
C GLY A 167 -7.24 10.65 19.51
N ASP A 168 -6.51 11.62 18.95
CA ASP A 168 -7.03 12.69 18.08
C ASP A 168 -7.07 12.24 16.61
N LEU A 169 -7.91 11.24 16.35
CA LEU A 169 -8.07 10.62 15.04
C LEU A 169 -9.27 11.21 14.30
N PRO A 170 -9.17 11.38 12.96
CA PRO A 170 -10.33 11.59 12.10
C PRO A 170 -11.34 10.44 12.24
N ASP A 171 -12.60 10.68 11.86
CA ASP A 171 -13.64 9.65 11.89
C ASP A 171 -13.28 8.48 10.98
N PHE A 172 -12.79 8.78 9.78
CA PHE A 172 -12.26 7.84 8.80
C PHE A 172 -10.85 8.24 8.40
N PHE A 173 -9.94 7.27 8.35
CA PHE A 173 -8.58 7.56 7.94
C PHE A 173 -7.89 6.34 7.33
N ASN A 174 -6.93 6.61 6.44
CA ASN A 174 -6.06 5.58 5.90
C ASN A 174 -5.03 5.16 6.97
N ILE A 175 -5.01 3.87 7.33
CA ILE A 175 -4.03 3.29 8.27
C ILE A 175 -3.05 2.38 7.53
N GLN A 176 -1.78 2.46 7.89
CA GLN A 176 -0.70 1.60 7.37
C GLN A 176 -0.38 0.43 8.32
N PRO A 177 0.22 -0.68 7.82
CA PRO A 177 0.51 -1.89 8.59
C PRO A 177 1.19 -1.63 9.94
N GLN A 178 2.16 -0.71 9.99
CA GLN A 178 2.97 -0.43 11.18
C GLN A 178 2.19 0.20 12.35
N HIS A 179 0.96 0.67 12.12
CA HIS A 179 0.17 1.37 13.13
C HIS A 179 -0.94 0.53 13.75
N PHE A 180 -1.29 -0.63 13.18
CA PHE A 180 -2.36 -1.49 13.68
C PHE A 180 -2.16 -1.89 15.14
N ASP A 181 -0.99 -2.43 15.52
CA ASP A 181 -0.75 -2.87 16.90
C ASP A 181 -1.01 -1.76 17.91
N SER A 182 -0.50 -0.55 17.65
CA SER A 182 -0.69 0.60 18.53
C SER A 182 -2.15 1.07 18.58
N ALA A 183 -2.84 1.09 17.45
CA ALA A 183 -4.23 1.51 17.36
C ALA A 183 -5.18 0.50 18.04
N ILE A 184 -4.91 -0.80 17.89
CA ILE A 184 -5.66 -1.88 18.52
C ILE A 184 -5.42 -1.88 20.03
N GLN A 185 -4.16 -1.80 20.48
CA GLN A 185 -3.81 -1.79 21.91
C GLN A 185 -4.39 -0.59 22.65
N THR A 186 -4.48 0.57 22.00
CA THR A 186 -5.08 1.78 22.56
C THR A 186 -6.61 1.80 22.47
N GLY A 187 -7.22 0.87 21.72
CA GLY A 187 -8.66 0.86 21.46
C GLY A 187 -9.13 2.04 20.62
N SER A 188 -8.25 2.58 19.77
CA SER A 188 -8.50 3.82 19.03
C SER A 188 -9.28 3.60 17.72
N ILE A 189 -9.39 2.35 17.26
CA ILE A 189 -10.08 1.97 16.02
C ILE A 189 -11.18 0.93 16.27
N LEU A 190 -12.19 0.91 15.39
CA LEU A 190 -13.30 -0.04 15.44
C LEU A 190 -12.96 -1.38 14.81
N ASP A 191 -13.50 -2.45 15.39
CA ASP A 191 -13.59 -3.77 14.77
C ASP A 191 -14.72 -3.76 13.74
N LEU A 192 -14.37 -3.85 12.46
CA LEU A 192 -15.29 -3.79 11.32
C LEU A 192 -15.84 -5.16 10.92
N THR A 193 -15.49 -6.24 11.63
CA THR A 193 -15.81 -7.61 11.23
C THR A 193 -17.32 -7.81 11.04
N SER A 194 -18.15 -7.36 11.98
CA SER A 194 -19.61 -7.53 11.86
C SER A 194 -20.21 -6.71 10.72
N ALA A 195 -19.72 -5.47 10.50
CA ALA A 195 -20.15 -4.63 9.39
C ALA A 195 -19.76 -5.25 8.03
N TRP A 196 -18.55 -5.82 7.95
CA TRP A 196 -18.07 -6.52 6.77
C TRP A 196 -18.93 -7.74 6.43
N GLU A 197 -19.22 -8.58 7.41
CA GLU A 197 -20.02 -9.79 7.20
C GLU A 197 -21.46 -9.47 6.77
N ALA A 198 -22.00 -8.33 7.20
CA ALA A 198 -23.31 -7.84 6.78
C ALA A 198 -23.30 -7.12 5.41
N SER A 199 -22.13 -6.76 4.87
CA SER A 199 -22.02 -5.95 3.66
C SER A 199 -22.07 -6.79 2.38
N ASP A 200 -22.79 -6.32 1.37
CA ASP A 200 -22.77 -6.89 0.02
C ASP A 200 -21.41 -6.70 -0.67
N SER A 201 -20.63 -5.70 -0.25
CA SER A 201 -19.31 -5.37 -0.80
C SER A 201 -18.32 -6.53 -0.69
N LYS A 202 -18.53 -7.45 0.28
CA LYS A 202 -17.68 -8.64 0.45
C LYS A 202 -17.65 -9.55 -0.78
N THR A 203 -18.74 -9.57 -1.55
CA THR A 203 -18.84 -10.38 -2.78
C THR A 203 -18.09 -9.77 -3.95
N LYS A 204 -17.69 -8.49 -3.83
CA LYS A 204 -16.98 -7.75 -4.86
C LYS A 204 -15.49 -7.66 -4.57
N MET A 205 -15.03 -7.92 -3.35
CA MET A 205 -13.60 -7.91 -3.05
C MET A 205 -12.91 -9.11 -3.70
N THR A 206 -11.69 -8.89 -4.22
CA THR A 206 -10.89 -9.95 -4.82
C THR A 206 -10.48 -10.97 -3.77
N GLN A 207 -10.40 -12.24 -4.18
CA GLN A 207 -9.98 -13.31 -3.27
C GLN A 207 -8.59 -13.07 -2.70
N ASN A 208 -7.66 -12.52 -3.51
CA ASN A 208 -6.32 -12.20 -3.05
C ASN A 208 -6.32 -11.17 -1.91
N ALA A 209 -7.12 -10.10 -1.99
CA ALA A 209 -7.23 -9.12 -0.91
C ALA A 209 -7.84 -9.72 0.37
N ILE A 210 -8.84 -10.60 0.23
CA ILE A 210 -9.43 -11.33 1.35
C ILE A 210 -8.38 -12.21 2.05
N ASP A 211 -7.58 -12.93 1.27
CA ASP A 211 -6.61 -13.91 1.79
C ASP A 211 -5.36 -13.27 2.40
N THR A 212 -5.00 -12.06 1.95
CA THR A 212 -3.67 -11.48 2.26
C THR A 212 -3.69 -10.12 2.98
N GLN A 213 -4.79 -9.35 2.90
CA GLN A 213 -4.81 -7.95 3.38
C GLN A 213 -5.95 -7.65 4.35
N LEU A 214 -7.09 -8.35 4.24
CA LEU A 214 -8.32 -7.96 4.93
C LEU A 214 -8.32 -8.27 6.43
N LYS A 215 -7.79 -9.44 6.82
CA LYS A 215 -7.80 -9.90 8.21
C LYS A 215 -6.44 -9.65 8.85
N TYR A 216 -6.47 -9.02 10.02
CA TYR A 216 -5.28 -8.87 10.84
C TYR A 216 -4.90 -10.20 11.51
N THR A 217 -3.75 -10.23 12.20
CA THR A 217 -3.19 -11.44 12.80
C THR A 217 -4.08 -12.06 13.89
N ASP A 218 -4.98 -11.28 14.49
CA ASP A 218 -6.00 -11.73 15.45
C ASP A 218 -7.29 -12.25 14.79
N GLY A 219 -7.35 -12.27 13.46
CA GLY A 219 -8.48 -12.73 12.67
C GLY A 219 -9.60 -11.70 12.48
N LYS A 220 -9.45 -10.49 13.02
CA LYS A 220 -10.44 -9.40 12.91
C LYS A 220 -10.14 -8.49 11.74
N ILE A 221 -11.14 -7.69 11.36
CA ILE A 221 -11.03 -6.68 10.31
C ILE A 221 -10.98 -5.31 10.98
N TRP A 222 -9.84 -4.66 10.92
CA TRP A 222 -9.60 -3.36 11.56
C TRP A 222 -9.56 -2.19 10.56
N ALA A 223 -9.41 -2.50 9.28
CA ALA A 223 -9.49 -1.56 8.16
C ALA A 223 -9.93 -2.31 6.90
N ILE A 224 -10.48 -1.59 5.91
CA ILE A 224 -10.84 -2.15 4.61
C ILE A 224 -9.78 -1.72 3.57
N PRO A 225 -9.10 -2.66 2.89
CA PRO A 225 -8.10 -2.32 1.89
C PRO A 225 -8.75 -1.92 0.56
N TYR A 226 -8.21 -0.90 -0.11
CA TYR A 226 -8.62 -0.47 -1.46
C TYR A 226 -7.53 -0.64 -2.53
N ASN A 227 -6.26 -0.81 -2.11
CA ASN A 227 -5.13 -1.10 -2.99
C ASN A 227 -4.65 -2.54 -2.74
N GLY A 228 -4.58 -3.33 -3.81
CA GLY A 228 -4.22 -4.73 -3.80
C GLY A 228 -2.71 -4.95 -3.80
N ALA A 229 -2.29 -6.19 -4.07
CA ALA A 229 -0.88 -6.51 -4.29
C ALA A 229 -0.31 -5.70 -5.45
N GLY A 230 0.52 -4.71 -5.11
CA GLY A 230 1.28 -3.90 -6.05
C GLY A 230 2.63 -4.55 -6.38
N ILE A 231 3.18 -4.19 -7.53
CA ILE A 231 4.60 -4.39 -7.83
C ILE A 231 5.29 -3.04 -8.01
N ASP A 232 6.63 -3.05 -7.91
CA ASP A 232 7.48 -1.90 -8.23
C ASP A 232 8.24 -2.13 -9.55
N PRO A 233 7.66 -1.81 -10.73
CA PRO A 233 8.37 -1.99 -11.99
C PRO A 233 9.58 -1.06 -12.10
N LEU A 234 10.62 -1.53 -12.79
CA LEU A 234 11.68 -0.66 -13.27
C LEU A 234 11.26 -0.09 -14.62
N TYR A 235 10.74 1.12 -14.62
CA TYR A 235 10.39 1.89 -15.81
C TYR A 235 11.64 2.40 -16.52
N TYR A 236 11.56 2.56 -17.83
CA TYR A 236 12.60 3.17 -18.66
C TYR A 236 12.00 4.03 -19.76
N ASN A 237 12.75 5.07 -20.14
CA ASN A 237 12.37 5.99 -21.21
C ASN A 237 13.17 5.67 -22.48
N LYS A 238 12.52 5.01 -23.46
CA LYS A 238 13.09 4.59 -24.75
C LYS A 238 13.78 5.75 -25.46
N LYS A 239 13.16 6.94 -25.44
CA LYS A 239 13.67 8.14 -26.07
C LYS A 239 14.97 8.62 -25.43
N VAL A 240 15.08 8.62 -24.10
CA VAL A 240 16.32 8.99 -23.40
C VAL A 240 17.47 8.04 -23.75
N PHE A 241 17.22 6.73 -23.83
CA PHE A 241 18.22 5.77 -24.28
C PHE A 241 18.64 6.01 -25.73
N GLN A 242 17.67 6.17 -26.63
CA GLN A 242 17.89 6.39 -28.06
C GLN A 242 18.67 7.69 -28.35
N ASP A 243 18.22 8.82 -27.80
CA ASP A 243 18.84 10.14 -28.02
C ASP A 243 20.30 10.18 -27.52
N ASN A 244 20.64 9.30 -26.58
CA ASN A 244 21.97 9.20 -26.02
C ASN A 244 22.79 8.03 -26.59
N GLY A 245 22.27 7.26 -27.55
CA GLY A 245 22.99 6.10 -28.10
C GLY A 245 23.40 5.09 -27.02
N VAL A 246 22.61 4.97 -25.95
CA VAL A 246 22.82 3.98 -24.87
C VAL A 246 21.87 2.82 -25.12
N LYS A 247 22.37 1.59 -25.05
CA LYS A 247 21.53 0.38 -25.16
C LYS A 247 20.70 0.23 -23.89
N ILE A 248 19.42 -0.14 -24.02
CA ILE A 248 18.59 -0.54 -22.88
C ILE A 248 19.18 -1.83 -22.29
N PRO A 249 19.56 -1.84 -20.99
CA PRO A 249 20.31 -2.95 -20.42
C PRO A 249 19.42 -4.14 -20.10
N THR A 250 19.86 -5.36 -20.45
CA THR A 250 19.11 -6.59 -20.10
C THR A 250 19.74 -7.37 -18.94
N ASN A 251 20.95 -7.02 -18.53
CA ASN A 251 21.69 -7.65 -17.45
C ASN A 251 22.61 -6.64 -16.74
N TYR A 252 23.25 -7.09 -15.65
CA TYR A 252 24.07 -6.26 -14.79
C TYR A 252 25.26 -5.59 -15.49
N PRO A 253 26.09 -6.31 -16.28
CA PRO A 253 27.17 -5.66 -17.03
C PRO A 253 26.67 -4.50 -17.91
N GLU A 254 25.58 -4.72 -18.65
CA GLU A 254 24.99 -3.68 -19.50
C GLU A 254 24.41 -2.52 -18.68
N LEU A 255 23.79 -2.80 -17.53
CA LEU A 255 23.28 -1.76 -16.62
C LEU A 255 24.43 -0.89 -16.11
N LEU A 256 25.54 -1.49 -15.69
CA LEU A 256 26.73 -0.76 -15.24
C LEU A 256 27.34 0.09 -16.35
N GLU A 257 27.37 -0.41 -17.59
CA GLU A 257 27.81 0.36 -18.75
C GLU A 257 26.86 1.53 -19.06
N ALA A 258 25.55 1.31 -19.00
CA ALA A 258 24.55 2.35 -19.17
C ALA A 258 24.70 3.45 -18.12
N VAL A 259 24.89 3.08 -16.84
CA VAL A 259 25.15 4.03 -15.76
C VAL A 259 26.38 4.88 -16.04
N LYS A 260 27.50 4.25 -16.43
CA LYS A 260 28.74 4.97 -16.79
C LYS A 260 28.53 5.90 -17.97
N ALA A 261 27.79 5.48 -19.01
CA ALA A 261 27.51 6.27 -20.19
C ALA A 261 26.65 7.50 -19.89
N PHE A 262 25.57 7.34 -19.11
CA PHE A 262 24.74 8.46 -18.68
C PHE A 262 25.48 9.40 -17.74
N LYS A 263 26.27 8.86 -16.80
CA LYS A 263 27.12 9.64 -15.89
C LYS A 263 28.08 10.55 -16.68
N ALA A 264 28.73 10.03 -17.71
CA ALA A 264 29.64 10.79 -18.57
C ALA A 264 28.95 11.95 -19.31
N LYS A 265 27.63 11.86 -19.51
CA LYS A 265 26.78 12.87 -20.13
C LYS A 265 26.08 13.79 -19.13
N GLY A 266 26.29 13.60 -17.83
CA GLY A 266 25.60 14.34 -16.78
C GLY A 266 24.11 13.99 -16.63
N ILE A 267 23.68 12.84 -17.17
CA ILE A 267 22.30 12.35 -17.09
C ILE A 267 22.19 11.40 -15.89
N VAL A 268 21.15 11.59 -15.09
CA VAL A 268 20.83 10.68 -13.98
C VAL A 268 20.20 9.42 -14.55
N THR A 269 20.69 8.24 -14.12
CA THR A 269 20.14 6.98 -14.62
C THR A 269 18.80 6.67 -13.95
N ILE A 270 18.80 6.59 -12.62
CA ILE A 270 17.58 6.40 -11.80
C ILE A 270 17.52 7.54 -10.80
N PRO A 271 16.45 8.34 -10.72
CA PRO A 271 16.23 9.22 -9.59
C PRO A 271 15.77 8.38 -8.40
N ILE A 272 16.28 8.65 -7.21
CA ILE A 272 15.82 8.01 -5.99
C ILE A 272 15.65 9.00 -4.85
N PHE A 273 14.70 8.75 -3.98
CA PHE A 273 14.46 9.51 -2.77
C PHE A 273 14.68 8.59 -1.60
N ALA A 274 15.37 9.11 -0.61
CA ALA A 274 15.87 8.33 0.51
C ALA A 274 15.46 8.91 1.86
N LYS A 275 14.73 10.04 1.86
CA LYS A 275 14.05 10.55 3.04
C LYS A 275 13.05 9.51 3.57
N GLU A 276 12.30 8.90 2.66
CA GLU A 276 11.54 7.67 2.88
C GLU A 276 12.41 6.46 2.46
N ALA A 277 12.47 5.40 3.26
CA ALA A 277 13.39 4.28 3.01
C ALA A 277 12.84 3.25 2.01
N TRP A 278 11.51 3.15 1.86
CA TRP A 278 10.84 2.16 1.01
C TRP A 278 11.30 2.11 -0.46
N PRO A 279 11.68 3.21 -1.15
CA PRO A 279 12.10 3.16 -2.56
C PRO A 279 13.52 2.62 -2.70
N ILE A 280 14.40 2.94 -1.75
CA ILE A 280 15.71 2.29 -1.65
C ILE A 280 15.51 0.81 -1.33
N GLY A 281 14.49 0.48 -0.53
CA GLY A 281 14.03 -0.88 -0.30
C GLY A 281 13.63 -1.61 -1.58
N ALA A 282 12.77 -1.00 -2.42
CA ALA A 282 12.37 -1.57 -3.71
C ALA A 282 13.59 -1.78 -4.64
N PHE A 283 14.49 -0.80 -4.69
CA PHE A 283 15.74 -0.92 -5.42
C PHE A 283 16.66 -2.00 -4.84
N PHE A 284 16.71 -2.18 -3.52
CA PHE A 284 17.43 -3.27 -2.87
C PHE A 284 16.84 -4.63 -3.25
N ASP A 285 15.52 -4.79 -3.18
CA ASP A 285 14.84 -6.05 -3.49
C ASP A 285 14.97 -6.46 -4.96
N MET A 286 15.10 -5.49 -5.86
CA MET A 286 15.48 -5.71 -7.26
C MET A 286 16.74 -6.59 -7.42
N PHE A 287 17.70 -6.46 -6.47
CA PHE A 287 18.90 -7.30 -6.40
C PHE A 287 18.72 -8.48 -5.45
N ALA A 288 18.16 -8.26 -4.27
CA ALA A 288 18.12 -9.26 -3.20
C ALA A 288 17.22 -10.45 -3.51
N MET A 289 16.16 -10.24 -4.30
CA MET A 289 15.21 -11.32 -4.65
C MET A 289 15.83 -12.45 -5.48
N ARG A 290 16.99 -12.21 -6.14
CA ARG A 290 17.75 -13.26 -6.83
C ARG A 290 18.52 -14.18 -5.87
N ALA A 291 18.79 -13.69 -4.65
CA ALA A 291 19.44 -14.45 -3.60
C ALA A 291 18.40 -15.19 -2.74
N HIS A 292 17.26 -14.54 -2.49
CA HIS A 292 16.14 -15.14 -1.78
C HIS A 292 14.82 -14.50 -2.22
N PRO A 293 13.78 -15.26 -2.64
CA PRO A 293 12.50 -14.73 -3.16
C PRO A 293 11.83 -13.63 -2.35
N LYS A 294 11.94 -13.69 -1.02
CA LYS A 294 11.38 -12.69 -0.10
C LYS A 294 12.24 -11.43 0.11
N GLY A 295 13.42 -11.32 -0.51
CA GLY A 295 14.29 -10.14 -0.43
C GLY A 295 14.59 -9.71 1.01
N MET A 296 14.36 -8.43 1.32
CA MET A 296 14.56 -7.84 2.65
C MET A 296 13.70 -8.49 3.75
N LEU A 297 12.54 -9.07 3.41
CA LEU A 297 11.71 -9.78 4.38
C LEU A 297 12.44 -11.03 4.91
N ALA A 298 13.19 -11.73 4.06
CA ALA A 298 14.02 -12.85 4.51
C ALA A 298 15.16 -12.41 5.43
N LEU A 299 15.76 -11.24 5.20
CA LEU A 299 16.73 -10.65 6.13
C LEU A 299 16.06 -10.30 7.46
N SER A 300 14.91 -9.63 7.44
CA SER A 300 14.16 -9.29 8.66
C SER A 300 13.77 -10.52 9.48
N ASN A 301 13.43 -11.63 8.81
CA ASN A 301 13.02 -12.88 9.45
C ASN A 301 14.20 -13.77 9.87
N GLY A 302 15.43 -13.42 9.50
CA GLY A 302 16.60 -14.28 9.75
C GLY A 302 16.65 -15.55 8.88
N GLU A 303 15.90 -15.59 7.78
CA GLU A 303 15.88 -16.70 6.80
C GLU A 303 17.16 -16.73 5.95
N ILE A 304 17.81 -15.58 5.77
CA ILE A 304 19.09 -15.41 5.10
C ILE A 304 19.91 -14.32 5.83
N LYS A 305 21.24 -14.37 5.72
CA LYS A 305 22.15 -13.32 6.20
C LYS A 305 22.60 -12.41 5.06
N ALA A 306 22.97 -11.18 5.37
CA ALA A 306 23.62 -10.30 4.41
C ALA A 306 24.98 -10.86 3.98
N SER A 307 25.70 -11.54 4.88
CA SER A 307 26.97 -12.21 4.55
C SER A 307 26.85 -13.45 3.68
N ASP A 308 25.64 -13.99 3.47
CA ASP A 308 25.50 -15.21 2.67
C ASP A 308 25.91 -14.94 1.21
N PRO A 309 26.67 -15.83 0.54
CA PRO A 309 27.37 -15.50 -0.71
C PRO A 309 26.50 -14.88 -1.81
N ALA A 310 25.28 -15.38 -1.99
CA ALA A 310 24.35 -14.86 -3.00
C ALA A 310 23.81 -13.46 -2.64
N MET A 311 23.54 -13.21 -1.35
CA MET A 311 23.09 -11.90 -0.86
C MET A 311 24.22 -10.89 -0.86
N ALA A 312 25.42 -11.29 -0.45
CA ALA A 312 26.63 -10.46 -0.53
C ALA A 312 26.96 -10.05 -1.98
N ASP A 313 26.81 -10.95 -2.96
CA ASP A 313 26.94 -10.63 -4.40
C ASP A 313 25.86 -9.61 -4.85
N ALA A 314 24.61 -9.75 -4.38
CA ALA A 314 23.52 -8.79 -4.66
C ALA A 314 23.83 -7.39 -4.12
N ILE A 315 24.23 -7.32 -2.86
CA ILE A 315 24.63 -6.07 -2.22
C ILE A 315 25.86 -5.46 -2.91
N GLY A 316 26.85 -6.29 -3.28
CA GLY A 316 28.06 -5.83 -3.97
C GLY A 316 27.75 -5.14 -5.30
N LYS A 317 26.89 -5.76 -6.13
CA LYS A 317 26.44 -5.20 -7.41
C LYS A 317 25.65 -3.90 -7.24
N MET A 318 24.75 -3.87 -6.25
CA MET A 318 24.00 -2.66 -5.90
C MET A 318 24.96 -1.52 -5.51
N ALA A 319 25.92 -1.79 -4.61
CA ALA A 319 26.89 -0.80 -4.13
C ALA A 319 27.81 -0.29 -5.24
N GLU A 320 28.20 -1.15 -6.19
CA GLU A 320 29.00 -0.74 -7.35
C GLU A 320 28.24 0.25 -8.25
N LEU A 321 26.94 0.06 -8.48
CA LEU A 321 26.12 1.01 -9.25
C LEU A 321 25.95 2.35 -8.53
N ILE A 322 25.77 2.31 -7.20
CA ILE A 322 25.74 3.53 -6.36
C ILE A 322 27.04 4.30 -6.52
N LYS A 323 28.19 3.61 -6.40
CA LYS A 323 29.52 4.21 -6.59
C LYS A 323 29.74 4.72 -8.01
N ALA A 324 29.22 4.03 -9.02
CA ALA A 324 29.24 4.48 -10.42
C ALA A 324 28.35 5.71 -10.67
N GLY A 325 27.46 6.01 -9.72
CA GLY A 325 26.65 7.22 -9.72
C GLY A 325 25.32 7.07 -10.45
N ILE A 326 24.65 5.93 -10.25
CA ILE A 326 23.32 5.64 -10.78
C ILE A 326 22.27 6.68 -10.35
N PHE A 327 22.39 7.20 -9.12
CA PHE A 327 21.48 8.18 -8.52
C PHE A 327 21.90 9.63 -8.73
N GLN A 328 20.94 10.53 -8.59
CA GLN A 328 21.17 11.97 -8.59
C GLN A 328 21.96 12.43 -7.36
N LYS A 329 22.66 13.56 -7.48
CA LYS A 329 23.28 14.22 -6.32
C LYS A 329 22.19 14.62 -5.31
N GLY A 330 22.46 14.44 -4.02
CA GLY A 330 21.51 14.78 -2.96
C GLY A 330 20.35 13.78 -2.81
N ALA A 331 20.48 12.55 -3.34
CA ALA A 331 19.47 11.50 -3.21
C ALA A 331 19.00 11.27 -1.77
N THR A 332 19.92 11.34 -0.79
CA THR A 332 19.64 11.21 0.66
C THR A 332 18.70 12.27 1.22
N SER A 333 18.54 13.40 0.55
CA SER A 333 17.69 14.52 0.97
C SER A 333 16.48 14.77 0.06
N ALA A 334 16.37 14.04 -1.06
CA ALA A 334 15.24 14.15 -1.97
C ALA A 334 14.00 13.47 -1.39
N ASP A 335 12.83 14.05 -1.65
CA ASP A 335 11.52 13.45 -1.36
C ASP A 335 10.91 12.75 -2.59
N TYR A 336 9.83 12.02 -2.34
CA TYR A 336 9.06 11.27 -3.35
C TYR A 336 8.76 12.10 -4.60
N ASP A 337 8.08 13.23 -4.40
CA ASP A 337 7.56 14.05 -5.49
C ASP A 337 8.68 14.62 -6.36
N THR A 338 9.77 15.07 -5.73
CA THR A 338 10.93 15.62 -6.46
C THR A 338 11.58 14.58 -7.35
N ALA A 339 11.81 13.36 -6.84
CA ALA A 339 12.47 12.31 -7.60
C ALA A 339 11.59 11.77 -8.73
N ARG A 340 10.29 11.53 -8.45
CA ARG A 340 9.28 11.12 -9.44
C ARG A 340 9.19 12.12 -10.60
N ALA A 341 9.10 13.41 -10.27
CA ALA A 341 9.01 14.48 -11.27
C ALA A 341 10.21 14.52 -12.24
N MET A 342 11.41 14.11 -11.81
CA MET A 342 12.57 14.07 -12.71
C MET A 342 12.37 13.07 -13.87
N PHE A 343 11.80 11.90 -13.58
CA PHE A 343 11.50 10.92 -14.63
C PHE A 343 10.35 11.39 -15.52
N HIS A 344 9.26 11.88 -14.94
CA HIS A 344 8.07 12.36 -15.67
C HIS A 344 8.40 13.52 -16.63
N GLN A 345 9.38 14.34 -16.28
CA GLN A 345 9.90 15.41 -17.14
C GLN A 345 10.91 14.92 -18.21
N GLY A 346 11.11 13.60 -18.34
CA GLY A 346 12.05 12.99 -19.28
C GLY A 346 13.53 13.26 -18.97
N LYS A 347 13.88 13.63 -17.73
CA LYS A 347 15.26 14.02 -17.35
C LYS A 347 16.12 12.85 -16.89
N THR A 348 15.54 11.67 -16.67
CA THR A 348 16.25 10.46 -16.26
C THR A 348 15.94 9.29 -17.17
N ALA A 349 16.85 8.32 -17.22
CA ALA A 349 16.72 7.17 -18.12
C ALA A 349 15.70 6.15 -17.63
N MET A 350 15.62 5.95 -16.32
CA MET A 350 14.86 4.89 -15.67
C MET A 350 14.23 5.42 -14.36
N LEU A 351 13.25 4.69 -13.82
CA LEU A 351 12.59 4.93 -12.54
C LEU A 351 12.17 3.60 -11.93
N ILE A 352 12.49 3.35 -10.66
CA ILE A 352 11.89 2.27 -9.86
C ILE A 352 10.81 2.87 -8.99
N ASN A 353 9.55 2.52 -9.25
CA ASN A 353 8.39 3.02 -8.51
C ASN A 353 7.25 2.02 -8.65
N GLY A 354 6.19 2.19 -7.88
CA GLY A 354 5.03 1.32 -7.93
C GLY A 354 4.19 1.44 -9.20
N GLU A 355 3.45 0.37 -9.51
CA GLU A 355 2.51 0.34 -10.64
C GLU A 355 1.35 1.37 -10.55
N TRP A 356 1.11 1.94 -9.36
CA TRP A 356 0.15 3.03 -9.18
C TRP A 356 0.52 4.30 -9.95
N ASP A 357 1.79 4.47 -10.31
CA ASP A 357 2.30 5.66 -10.98
C ASP A 357 1.92 5.75 -12.47
N ILE A 358 1.47 4.65 -13.07
CA ILE A 358 1.22 4.57 -14.51
C ILE A 358 0.17 5.59 -14.97
N GLY A 359 -0.88 5.79 -14.16
CA GLY A 359 -1.92 6.77 -14.48
C GLY A 359 -1.39 8.19 -14.64
N GLU A 360 -0.43 8.59 -13.79
CA GLU A 360 0.16 9.92 -13.87
C GLU A 360 1.20 10.02 -14.98
N MET A 361 1.99 8.96 -15.22
CA MET A 361 2.87 8.90 -16.39
C MET A 361 2.08 9.10 -17.70
N VAL A 362 0.89 8.51 -17.83
CA VAL A 362 0.02 8.73 -19.00
C VAL A 362 -0.33 10.20 -19.17
N LYS A 363 -0.64 10.91 -18.08
CA LYS A 363 -0.97 12.35 -18.14
C LYS A 363 0.26 13.20 -18.47
N ASP A 364 1.38 12.96 -17.78
CA ASP A 364 2.57 13.80 -17.87
C ASP A 364 3.32 13.63 -19.19
N PHE A 365 3.44 12.39 -19.69
CA PHE A 365 4.04 12.15 -21.00
C PHE A 365 3.05 12.38 -22.15
N GLY A 366 1.74 12.26 -21.91
CA GLY A 366 0.71 12.48 -22.92
C GLY A 366 0.97 11.66 -24.20
N ALA A 367 1.13 12.34 -25.33
CA ALA A 367 1.40 11.69 -26.61
C ALA A 367 2.73 10.88 -26.63
N ASP A 368 3.67 11.21 -25.75
CA ASP A 368 4.97 10.52 -25.64
C ASP A 368 4.93 9.29 -24.75
N ILE A 369 3.78 8.92 -24.16
CA ILE A 369 3.66 7.75 -23.26
C ILE A 369 4.12 6.44 -23.93
N GLY A 370 4.02 6.33 -25.25
CA GLY A 370 4.54 5.17 -26.02
C GLY A 370 6.06 4.98 -25.90
N ASN A 371 6.80 6.00 -25.46
CA ASN A 371 8.23 5.92 -25.17
C ASN A 371 8.53 5.32 -23.79
N ILE A 372 7.54 5.17 -22.92
CA ILE A 372 7.70 4.62 -21.58
C ILE A 372 7.26 3.17 -21.56
N ASP A 373 8.03 2.34 -20.87
CA ASP A 373 7.78 0.92 -20.69
C ASP A 373 8.50 0.46 -19.42
N PHE A 374 8.33 -0.80 -19.03
CA PHE A 374 9.02 -1.39 -17.89
C PHE A 374 9.83 -2.62 -18.29
N MET A 375 10.87 -2.88 -17.51
CA MET A 375 11.77 -4.02 -17.71
C MET A 375 11.04 -5.35 -17.43
N ASP A 376 11.00 -6.23 -18.43
CA ASP A 376 10.47 -7.59 -18.28
C ASP A 376 11.26 -8.42 -17.27
N VAL A 377 12.53 -8.11 -17.11
CA VAL A 377 13.43 -8.69 -16.11
C VAL A 377 14.30 -7.57 -15.57
N TYR A 378 14.51 -7.53 -14.26
CA TYR A 378 15.44 -6.55 -13.69
C TYR A 378 16.88 -6.88 -14.10
N PRO A 379 17.63 -5.94 -14.68
CA PRO A 379 18.98 -6.17 -15.21
C PRO A 379 20.03 -6.24 -14.08
N THR A 380 19.86 -7.18 -13.15
CA THR A 380 20.68 -7.33 -11.93
C THR A 380 21.50 -8.62 -11.89
N THR A 381 21.28 -9.51 -12.85
CA THR A 381 22.00 -10.79 -12.99
C THR A 381 23.17 -10.67 -13.95
N ASP A 382 24.10 -11.63 -13.91
CA ASP A 382 25.12 -11.73 -14.96
C ASP A 382 24.46 -12.07 -16.30
N ALA A 383 25.18 -11.81 -17.41
CA ALA A 383 24.72 -12.18 -18.74
C ALA A 383 24.45 -13.70 -18.83
N GLY A 384 23.29 -14.07 -19.40
CA GLY A 384 22.83 -15.46 -19.52
C GLY A 384 22.15 -16.02 -18.27
N LYS A 385 21.92 -15.20 -17.24
CA LYS A 385 21.20 -15.58 -16.00
C LYS A 385 19.94 -14.76 -15.75
N GLU A 386 19.46 -14.03 -16.75
CA GLU A 386 18.34 -13.10 -16.67
C GLU A 386 17.07 -13.76 -16.11
N ASP A 387 16.83 -15.05 -16.42
CA ASP A 387 15.64 -15.75 -15.94
C ASP A 387 15.61 -16.01 -14.41
N MET A 388 16.73 -15.81 -13.68
CA MET A 388 16.80 -16.11 -12.24
C MET A 388 15.81 -15.30 -11.39
N ASN A 389 15.44 -14.10 -11.82
CA ASN A 389 14.54 -13.19 -11.09
C ASN A 389 13.33 -12.75 -11.92
N LYS A 390 13.05 -13.39 -13.07
CA LYS A 390 12.02 -12.94 -14.02
C LYS A 390 10.60 -12.86 -13.43
N ASP A 391 10.30 -13.79 -12.52
CA ASP A 391 8.96 -13.94 -11.94
C ASP A 391 8.83 -13.24 -10.59
N TYR A 392 9.93 -13.00 -9.87
CA TYR A 392 9.88 -12.35 -8.55
C TYR A 392 9.87 -10.83 -8.69
N ARG A 393 8.89 -10.17 -8.08
CA ARG A 393 8.72 -8.72 -8.15
C ARG A 393 8.79 -8.10 -6.75
N PRO A 394 9.62 -7.06 -6.55
CA PRO A 394 9.45 -6.13 -5.44
C PRO A 394 8.04 -5.56 -5.45
N GLY A 395 7.53 -5.28 -4.26
CA GLY A 395 6.15 -4.87 -4.03
C GLY A 395 5.56 -5.60 -2.83
N ALA A 396 4.32 -5.26 -2.49
CA ALA A 396 3.63 -5.84 -1.36
C ALA A 396 2.11 -5.84 -1.58
N ALA A 397 1.44 -6.82 -0.97
CA ALA A 397 0.06 -6.68 -0.54
C ALA A 397 0.11 -6.15 0.90
N GLU A 398 -0.20 -4.87 1.10
CA GLU A 398 -0.13 -4.27 2.43
C GLU A 398 -1.46 -4.42 3.16
N MET A 399 -1.40 -4.84 4.43
CA MET A 399 -2.55 -4.72 5.34
C MET A 399 -2.77 -3.24 5.66
N GLY A 400 -3.95 -2.70 5.37
CA GLY A 400 -4.18 -1.27 5.54
C GLY A 400 -5.45 -0.82 4.85
N GLY A 401 -5.60 0.48 4.73
CA GLY A 401 -6.75 1.11 4.07
C GLY A 401 -7.60 1.89 5.05
N ILE A 402 -8.90 1.98 4.80
CA ILE A 402 -9.77 2.86 5.60
C ILE A 402 -10.13 2.19 6.92
N ALA A 403 -9.63 2.77 8.01
CA ALA A 403 -10.03 2.48 9.38
C ALA A 403 -11.06 3.51 9.88
N VAL A 404 -11.78 3.14 10.94
CA VAL A 404 -12.77 4.00 11.59
C VAL A 404 -12.36 4.25 13.03
N SER A 405 -12.35 5.51 13.44
CA SER A 405 -12.09 5.89 14.83
C SER A 405 -13.13 5.30 15.78
N ALA A 406 -12.69 4.79 16.93
CA ALA A 406 -13.59 4.29 17.96
C ALA A 406 -14.49 5.36 18.59
N LYS A 407 -14.24 6.65 18.31
CA LYS A 407 -14.99 7.79 18.86
C LYS A 407 -16.17 8.25 18.00
N VAL A 408 -16.41 7.63 16.84
CA VAL A 408 -17.58 7.95 16.00
C VAL A 408 -18.89 7.76 16.78
N LYS A 409 -19.85 8.68 16.58
CA LYS A 409 -21.13 8.67 17.33
C LYS A 409 -22.01 7.45 17.03
N ASN A 410 -21.96 6.94 15.79
CA ASN A 410 -22.71 5.77 15.35
C ASN A 410 -21.76 4.73 14.72
N PRO A 411 -21.19 3.81 15.52
CA PRO A 411 -20.20 2.84 15.07
C PRO A 411 -20.71 1.90 13.97
N GLU A 412 -21.98 1.48 14.03
CA GLU A 412 -22.56 0.55 13.05
C GLU A 412 -22.68 1.21 11.68
N LEU A 413 -23.29 2.41 11.62
CA LEU A 413 -23.39 3.18 10.38
C LEU A 413 -22.02 3.58 9.85
N ALA A 414 -21.10 4.01 10.72
CA ALA A 414 -19.75 4.36 10.31
C ALA A 414 -19.00 3.16 9.70
N GLY A 415 -19.14 1.96 10.26
CA GLY A 415 -18.58 0.75 9.67
C GLY A 415 -19.13 0.44 8.27
N GLN A 416 -20.44 0.58 8.07
CA GLN A 416 -21.07 0.41 6.75
C GLN A 416 -20.58 1.46 5.73
N ILE A 417 -20.47 2.73 6.16
CA ILE A 417 -19.94 3.82 5.34
C ILE A 417 -18.47 3.58 4.99
N ALA A 418 -17.64 3.11 5.92
CA ALA A 418 -16.22 2.83 5.66
C ALA A 418 -16.06 1.79 4.54
N ILE A 419 -16.82 0.70 4.61
CA ILE A 419 -16.77 -0.38 3.61
C ILE A 419 -17.22 0.15 2.24
N ALA A 420 -18.34 0.86 2.19
CA ALA A 420 -18.86 1.43 0.94
C ALA A 420 -17.93 2.50 0.35
N LEU A 421 -17.41 3.40 1.19
CA LEU A 421 -16.43 4.41 0.81
C LEU A 421 -15.18 3.76 0.22
N THR A 422 -14.68 2.70 0.86
CA THR A 422 -13.49 1.98 0.41
C THR A 422 -13.72 1.29 -0.93
N GLU A 423 -14.88 0.64 -1.13
CA GLU A 423 -15.27 0.09 -2.44
C GLU A 423 -15.23 1.20 -3.50
N LYS A 424 -15.77 2.38 -3.20
CA LYS A 424 -15.81 3.51 -4.14
C LYS A 424 -14.45 4.14 -4.38
N ILE A 425 -13.55 4.18 -3.39
CA ILE A 425 -12.17 4.63 -3.59
C ILE A 425 -11.44 3.67 -4.54
N ALA A 426 -11.55 2.35 -4.32
CA ALA A 426 -10.92 1.35 -5.18
C ALA A 426 -11.42 1.44 -6.63
N GLN A 427 -12.73 1.60 -6.82
CA GLN A 427 -13.35 1.81 -8.14
C GLN A 427 -12.96 3.15 -8.76
N GLY A 428 -12.90 4.22 -7.97
CA GLY A 428 -12.47 5.55 -8.41
C GLY A 428 -11.01 5.56 -8.88
N ASN A 429 -10.14 4.81 -8.20
CA ASN A 429 -8.74 4.64 -8.61
C ASN A 429 -8.64 4.03 -10.02
N PHE A 430 -9.49 3.04 -10.33
CA PHE A 430 -9.57 2.50 -11.69
C PHE A 430 -10.17 3.52 -12.67
N VAL A 431 -11.33 4.11 -12.35
CA VAL A 431 -12.06 5.00 -13.27
C VAL A 431 -11.27 6.27 -13.59
N LYS A 432 -10.67 6.91 -12.58
CA LYS A 432 -10.05 8.24 -12.70
C LYS A 432 -8.54 8.21 -12.88
N ALA A 433 -7.87 7.16 -12.42
CA ALA A 433 -6.42 7.05 -12.48
C ALA A 433 -5.93 5.83 -13.27
N GLY A 434 -6.84 5.00 -13.84
CA GLY A 434 -6.46 3.82 -14.62
C GLY A 434 -5.71 2.75 -13.81
N ARG A 435 -5.81 2.79 -12.47
CA ARG A 435 -5.14 1.85 -11.58
C ARG A 435 -5.68 0.43 -11.76
N ILE A 436 -4.77 -0.54 -11.84
CA ILE A 436 -5.09 -1.95 -12.12
C ILE A 436 -4.94 -2.85 -10.88
N ASP A 437 -4.73 -2.25 -9.71
CA ASP A 437 -4.48 -2.92 -8.45
C ASP A 437 -5.66 -2.77 -7.48
N SER A 438 -6.88 -2.66 -8.00
CA SER A 438 -8.08 -2.56 -7.16
C SER A 438 -8.30 -3.84 -6.33
N THR A 439 -8.59 -3.69 -5.04
CA THR A 439 -9.04 -4.81 -4.18
C THR A 439 -10.50 -5.16 -4.41
N PHE A 440 -11.29 -4.28 -5.03
CA PHE A 440 -12.68 -4.53 -5.38
C PHE A 440 -12.87 -4.70 -6.89
N SER A 441 -13.90 -5.46 -7.27
CA SER A 441 -14.27 -5.63 -8.67
C SER A 441 -14.55 -4.29 -9.33
N VAL A 442 -13.95 -4.13 -10.50
CA VAL A 442 -14.15 -3.01 -11.42
C VAL A 442 -14.95 -3.45 -12.65
N GLU A 443 -15.58 -4.63 -12.60
CA GLU A 443 -16.42 -5.12 -13.67
C GLU A 443 -17.58 -4.16 -13.95
N GLY A 444 -17.80 -3.86 -15.23
CA GLY A 444 -18.81 -2.89 -15.66
C GLY A 444 -18.39 -1.43 -15.54
N LEU A 445 -17.20 -1.14 -15.02
CA LEU A 445 -16.62 0.21 -15.02
C LEU A 445 -15.72 0.41 -16.25
N THR A 446 -15.50 1.67 -16.62
CA THR A 446 -14.58 2.07 -17.69
C THR A 446 -13.63 3.12 -17.15
N SER A 447 -12.33 2.95 -17.43
CA SER A 447 -11.30 3.93 -17.11
C SER A 447 -11.39 5.13 -18.06
N GLU A 448 -11.30 6.34 -17.52
CA GLU A 448 -11.15 7.59 -18.28
C GLU A 448 -9.71 7.79 -18.77
N ILE A 449 -8.76 7.11 -18.13
CA ILE A 449 -7.38 7.00 -18.60
C ILE A 449 -7.31 5.83 -19.58
N GLU A 450 -6.98 6.11 -20.84
CA GLU A 450 -6.73 5.06 -21.82
C GLU A 450 -5.55 4.20 -21.36
N MET A 451 -5.73 2.87 -21.35
CA MET A 451 -4.68 1.95 -20.90
C MET A 451 -3.51 1.96 -21.90
N PRO A 452 -2.32 2.45 -21.52
CA PRO A 452 -1.16 2.38 -22.40
C PRO A 452 -0.71 0.93 -22.62
N GLU A 453 0.10 0.69 -23.65
CA GLU A 453 0.60 -0.65 -23.97
C GLU A 453 1.36 -1.29 -22.79
N MET A 454 2.09 -0.50 -22.01
CA MET A 454 2.74 -0.97 -20.78
C MET A 454 1.74 -1.51 -19.75
N THR A 455 0.56 -0.91 -19.59
CA THR A 455 -0.48 -1.42 -18.69
C THR A 455 -1.05 -2.74 -19.19
N LYS A 456 -1.30 -2.86 -20.50
CA LYS A 456 -1.77 -4.11 -21.12
C LYS A 456 -0.75 -5.24 -20.94
N LYS A 457 0.53 -4.93 -21.16
CA LYS A 457 1.67 -5.84 -20.92
C LYS A 457 1.73 -6.28 -19.46
N LEU A 458 1.61 -5.34 -18.52
CA LEU A 458 1.60 -5.62 -17.09
C LEU A 458 0.44 -6.54 -16.71
N LEU A 459 -0.78 -6.25 -17.16
CA LEU A 459 -1.94 -7.10 -16.94
C LEU A 459 -1.76 -8.53 -17.47
N ALA A 460 -1.16 -8.68 -18.66
CA ALA A 460 -0.89 -9.98 -19.25
C ALA A 460 0.15 -10.78 -18.44
N ASN A 461 1.14 -10.11 -17.86
CA ASN A 461 2.23 -10.74 -17.11
C ASN A 461 1.92 -10.96 -15.62
N LYS A 462 1.04 -10.15 -15.02
CA LYS A 462 0.75 -10.15 -13.58
C LYS A 462 0.41 -11.54 -13.01
N PRO A 463 -0.35 -12.42 -13.70
CA PRO A 463 -0.60 -13.79 -13.22
C PRO A 463 0.65 -14.68 -13.06
N SER A 464 1.75 -14.34 -13.74
CA SER A 464 3.04 -15.06 -13.64
C SER A 464 3.96 -14.51 -12.54
N TYR A 465 3.68 -13.29 -12.05
CA TYR A 465 4.50 -12.63 -11.06
C TYR A 465 4.26 -13.18 -9.65
N LYS A 466 5.34 -13.23 -8.89
CA LYS A 466 5.41 -13.66 -7.50
C LYS A 466 5.85 -12.49 -6.64
N VAL A 467 4.95 -12.03 -5.78
CA VAL A 467 5.20 -10.97 -4.79
C VAL A 467 5.29 -11.62 -3.42
N GLU A 468 6.47 -12.18 -3.10
CA GLU A 468 6.71 -12.92 -1.84
C GLU A 468 7.40 -12.07 -0.76
N GLY A 469 7.85 -10.87 -1.12
CA GLY A 469 8.47 -9.89 -0.22
C GLY A 469 7.46 -8.97 0.46
N THR A 470 7.96 -7.84 0.95
CA THR A 470 7.16 -6.70 1.42
C THR A 470 8.01 -5.44 1.29
N VAL A 471 7.43 -4.26 1.52
CA VAL A 471 8.18 -3.00 1.56
C VAL A 471 8.76 -2.73 2.95
N GLU A 472 9.80 -1.91 3.03
CA GLU A 472 10.59 -1.69 4.25
C GLU A 472 9.73 -1.36 5.49
N HIS A 473 8.81 -0.40 5.39
CA HIS A 473 7.99 0.03 6.52
C HIS A 473 6.97 -1.03 6.98
N SER A 474 6.69 -2.00 6.11
CA SER A 474 5.76 -3.12 6.31
C SER A 474 6.43 -4.37 6.87
N LEU A 475 7.76 -4.36 7.05
CA LEU A 475 8.49 -5.44 7.70
C LEU A 475 7.93 -5.75 9.10
N PRO A 476 7.74 -7.03 9.47
CA PRO A 476 7.19 -7.41 10.78
C PRO A 476 8.07 -6.96 11.96
N ASN A 477 9.40 -7.07 11.80
CA ASN A 477 10.34 -6.66 12.82
C ASN A 477 10.62 -5.16 12.73
N LYS A 478 9.87 -4.33 13.46
CA LYS A 478 9.96 -2.86 13.38
C LYS A 478 11.32 -2.27 13.79
N LYS A 479 12.06 -2.93 14.69
CA LYS A 479 13.42 -2.53 15.04
C LYS A 479 14.38 -2.78 13.87
N PHE A 480 14.24 -3.94 13.23
CA PHE A 480 15.00 -4.24 12.02
C PHE A 480 14.64 -3.29 10.89
N ALA A 481 13.35 -3.04 10.64
CA ALA A 481 12.89 -2.12 9.59
C ALA A 481 13.57 -0.74 9.71
N THR A 482 13.40 -0.08 10.85
CA THR A 482 13.97 1.24 11.13
C THR A 482 15.49 1.25 10.92
N GLY A 483 16.21 0.30 11.53
CA GLY A 483 17.67 0.22 11.40
C GLY A 483 18.11 -0.10 9.97
N PHE A 484 17.36 -0.93 9.25
CA PHE A 484 17.66 -1.31 7.88
C PHE A 484 17.47 -0.14 6.93
N GLY A 485 16.41 0.66 7.11
CA GLY A 485 16.20 1.91 6.39
C GLY A 485 17.36 2.90 6.57
N GLU A 486 17.86 3.06 7.80
CA GLU A 486 19.04 3.89 8.08
C GLU A 486 20.31 3.35 7.39
N LEU A 487 20.50 2.02 7.38
CA LEU A 487 21.63 1.40 6.67
C LEU A 487 21.52 1.60 5.16
N LEU A 488 20.32 1.48 4.57
CA LEU A 488 20.09 1.73 3.15
C LEU A 488 20.45 3.19 2.78
N GLN A 489 20.09 4.15 3.63
CA GLN A 489 20.48 5.55 3.46
C GLN A 489 22.00 5.74 3.52
N LYS A 490 22.70 5.06 4.44
CA LYS A 490 24.17 5.09 4.53
C LYS A 490 24.84 4.49 3.30
N LEU A 491 24.30 3.40 2.77
CA LEU A 491 24.77 2.79 1.52
C LEU A 491 24.64 3.77 0.34
N VAL A 492 23.50 4.45 0.22
CA VAL A 492 23.29 5.52 -0.78
C VAL A 492 24.25 6.70 -0.55
N ALA A 493 24.59 7.01 0.70
CA ALA A 493 25.59 8.03 1.06
C ALA A 493 27.05 7.61 0.80
N GLY A 494 27.29 6.37 0.34
CA GLY A 494 28.61 5.88 -0.06
C GLY A 494 29.30 4.95 0.95
N GLU A 495 28.58 4.41 1.93
CA GLU A 495 29.09 3.32 2.77
C GLU A 495 29.54 2.12 1.91
N SER A 496 30.59 1.42 2.35
CA SER A 496 31.10 0.27 1.60
C SER A 496 30.14 -0.91 1.69
N ALA A 497 30.08 -1.75 0.65
CA ALA A 497 29.29 -2.99 0.68
C ALA A 497 29.67 -3.88 1.87
N ALA A 498 30.96 -3.94 2.22
CA ALA A 498 31.45 -4.76 3.32
C ALA A 498 30.96 -4.25 4.68
N ASP A 499 30.96 -2.94 4.89
CA ASP A 499 30.45 -2.32 6.12
C ASP A 499 28.93 -2.48 6.21
N PHE A 500 28.21 -2.23 5.12
CA PHE A 500 26.77 -2.44 5.05
C PHE A 500 26.39 -3.88 5.39
N ILE A 501 27.03 -4.89 4.76
CA ILE A 501 26.79 -6.31 5.05
C ILE A 501 26.98 -6.62 6.54
N LYS A 502 28.10 -6.15 7.11
CA LYS A 502 28.44 -6.38 8.50
C LYS A 502 27.41 -5.74 9.45
N GLU A 503 26.99 -4.51 9.19
CA GLU A 503 26.02 -3.83 10.04
C GLU A 503 24.61 -4.39 9.88
N VAL A 504 24.21 -4.89 8.69
CA VAL A 504 22.93 -5.60 8.52
C VAL A 504 22.91 -6.91 9.31
N ASP A 505 23.97 -7.71 9.27
CA ASP A 505 24.05 -8.95 10.05
C ASP A 505 24.04 -8.68 11.56
N LYS A 506 24.72 -7.61 11.98
CA LYS A 506 24.70 -7.16 13.38
C LYS A 506 23.30 -6.71 13.79
N LEU A 507 22.64 -5.87 12.98
CA LEU A 507 21.27 -5.43 13.22
C LEU A 507 20.32 -6.63 13.32
N GLN A 508 20.45 -7.60 12.41
CA GLN A 508 19.67 -8.84 12.45
C GLN A 508 19.91 -9.58 13.78
N ALA A 509 21.16 -9.73 14.23
CA ALA A 509 21.48 -10.40 15.49
C ALA A 509 20.92 -9.67 16.72
N GLU A 510 20.93 -8.34 16.73
CA GLU A 510 20.44 -7.48 17.82
C GLU A 510 18.91 -7.42 17.89
N THR A 511 18.24 -7.70 16.78
CA THR A 511 16.78 -7.55 16.65
C THR A 511 16.01 -8.86 16.54
N LYS A 512 16.69 -10.02 16.66
CA LYS A 512 16.02 -11.34 16.73
C LYS A 512 14.97 -11.33 17.85
N GLN A 513 13.72 -11.60 17.46
CA GLN A 513 12.58 -11.70 18.38
C GLN A 513 12.45 -13.11 18.94
#